data_AF-C0PG14-F1
#
_entry.id   AF-C0PG14-F1
#
_cell.length_a   1.000
_cell.length_b   1.000
_cell.length_c   1.000
_cell.angle_alpha   90.00
_cell.angle_beta   90.00
_cell.angle_gamma   90.00
#
_symmetry.space_group_name_H-M   'P 1'
#
loop_
_entity.id
_entity.type
_entity.pdbx_description
1 polymer ?
#
loop_
_entity_poly.entity_id
_entity_poly.type
_entity_poly.pdbx_seq_one_letter_code
_entity_poly.pdbx_strand_id
1 'polypeptide(L)'
;MLIYFAMTTDIPPWVFKAIDKIRQRFLWRRRKDAKGGHCLVAWGKVCHPLELGGLGISSLLELSWALRMRWLWLQKTESNKPWADLPIQVLAKA
;
A
#
# COMPACT_ATOMS: atom_id res chain seq x y z
N MET A 1 -7.37 -10.13 3.01
CA MET A 1 -6.16 -10.56 3.73
C MET A 1 -5.09 -9.46 3.84
N LEU A 2 -4.69 -8.80 2.73
CA LEU A 2 -3.64 -7.76 2.76
C LEU A 2 -4.01 -6.50 3.57
N ILE A 3 -5.31 -6.14 3.59
CA ILE A 3 -5.85 -5.00 4.36
C ILE A 3 -5.59 -5.16 5.86
N TYR A 4 -5.87 -6.36 6.41
CA TYR A 4 -5.64 -6.64 7.83
C TYR A 4 -4.16 -6.58 8.18
N PHE A 5 -3.30 -7.17 7.36
CA PHE A 5 -1.84 -7.08 7.55
C PHE A 5 -1.33 -5.63 7.50
N ALA A 6 -1.75 -4.85 6.51
CA ALA A 6 -1.34 -3.45 6.39
C ALA A 6 -1.83 -2.57 7.56
N MET A 7 -2.98 -2.92 8.16
CA MET A 7 -3.47 -2.27 9.38
C MET A 7 -2.64 -2.63 10.61
N THR A 8 -2.40 -3.92 10.86
CA THR A 8 -1.92 -4.40 12.17
C THR A 8 -0.42 -4.60 12.28
N THR A 9 0.29 -4.78 11.16
CA THR A 9 1.72 -5.13 11.17
C THR A 9 2.56 -4.03 10.54
N ASP A 10 3.70 -3.74 11.17
CA ASP A 10 4.76 -2.90 10.59
C ASP A 10 5.46 -3.63 9.46
N ILE A 11 4.95 -3.40 8.26
CA ILE A 11 5.51 -3.95 7.04
C ILE A 11 6.74 -3.12 6.67
N PRO A 12 7.94 -3.72 6.61
CA PRO A 12 9.14 -3.01 6.20
C PRO A 12 9.00 -2.43 4.78
N PRO A 13 9.58 -1.25 4.49
CA PRO A 13 9.49 -0.61 3.17
C PRO A 13 9.95 -1.49 2.00
N TRP A 14 10.89 -2.41 2.23
CA TRP A 14 11.37 -3.33 1.21
C TRP A 14 10.31 -4.34 0.78
N VAL A 15 9.37 -4.70 1.65
CA VAL A 15 8.27 -5.64 1.33
C VAL A 15 7.32 -4.99 0.34
N PHE A 16 6.96 -3.72 0.54
CA PHE A 16 6.16 -2.97 -0.42
C PHE A 16 6.85 -2.92 -1.79
N LYS A 17 8.15 -2.61 -1.81
CA LYS A 17 8.97 -2.62 -3.04
C LYS A 17 8.98 -4.00 -3.71
N ALA A 18 9.06 -5.09 -2.94
CA ALA A 18 9.05 -6.45 -3.48
C ALA A 18 7.70 -6.81 -4.11
N ILE A 19 6.59 -6.48 -3.44
CA ILE A 19 5.24 -6.71 -3.98
C ILE A 19 5.00 -5.86 -5.22
N ASP A 20 5.36 -4.58 -5.19
CA ASP A 20 5.24 -3.69 -6.34
C ASP A 20 6.08 -4.15 -7.52
N LYS A 21 7.27 -4.72 -7.29
CA LYS A 21 8.08 -5.34 -8.33
C LYS A 21 7.36 -6.53 -8.99
N ILE A 22 6.65 -7.35 -8.22
CA ILE A 22 5.84 -8.46 -8.76
C ILE A 22 4.67 -7.92 -9.59
N ARG A 23 3.97 -6.90 -9.08
CA ARG A 23 2.84 -6.24 -9.77
C ARG A 23 3.29 -5.61 -11.08
N GLN A 24 4.41 -4.89 -11.08
CA GLN A 24 5.03 -4.30 -12.27
C GLN A 24 5.36 -5.36 -13.32
N ARG A 25 6.03 -6.45 -12.90
CA ARG A 25 6.40 -7.55 -13.81
C ARG A 25 5.18 -8.19 -14.47
N PHE A 26 4.14 -8.43 -13.67
CA PHE A 26 2.88 -8.96 -14.16
C PHE A 26 2.23 -8.02 -15.18
N LEU A 27 2.11 -6.74 -14.85
CA LEU A 27 1.48 -5.73 -15.69
C LEU A 27 2.16 -5.60 -17.06
N TRP A 28 3.49 -5.54 -17.09
CA TRP A 28 4.23 -5.22 -18.33
C TRP A 28 4.60 -6.43 -19.18
N ARG A 29 4.76 -7.62 -18.60
CA ARG A 29 5.27 -8.79 -19.33
C ARG A 29 4.46 -10.07 -19.15
N ARG A 30 3.48 -10.10 -18.25
CA ARG A 30 2.72 -11.32 -17.86
C ARG A 30 3.60 -12.54 -17.51
N ARG A 31 4.91 -12.35 -17.24
CA ARG A 31 5.91 -13.39 -16.94
C ARG A 31 6.72 -12.99 -15.71
N LYS A 32 7.30 -13.98 -15.01
CA LYS A 32 8.15 -13.77 -13.82
C LYS A 32 9.37 -12.88 -14.11
N ASP A 33 9.86 -12.92 -15.35
CA ASP A 33 11.08 -12.23 -15.78
C ASP A 33 10.75 -10.93 -16.53
N ALA A 34 10.57 -9.82 -15.79
CA ALA A 34 10.66 -8.49 -16.38
C ALA A 34 11.95 -7.79 -15.89
N LYS A 35 12.79 -7.39 -16.85
CA LYS A 35 13.93 -6.50 -16.65
C LYS A 35 13.46 -5.04 -16.57
N GLY A 36 14.27 -4.16 -15.97
CA GLY A 36 13.92 -2.75 -15.73
C GLY A 36 13.49 -1.98 -16.98
N GLY A 37 14.08 -2.28 -18.15
CA GLY A 37 13.72 -1.66 -19.43
C GLY A 37 12.36 -2.06 -20.02
N HIS A 38 11.57 -2.88 -19.32
CA HIS A 38 10.21 -3.22 -19.75
C HIS A 38 9.13 -2.38 -19.04
N CYS A 39 9.48 -1.65 -17.99
CA CYS A 39 8.56 -0.73 -17.33
C CYS A 39 8.51 0.57 -18.12
N LEU A 40 7.49 0.73 -18.97
CA LEU A 40 7.31 1.92 -19.81
C LEU A 40 6.93 3.18 -19.00
N VAL A 41 6.33 2.98 -17.82
CA VAL A 41 5.83 4.05 -16.97
C VAL A 41 6.32 3.86 -15.54
N ALA A 42 6.75 4.95 -14.90
CA ALA A 42 7.14 4.96 -13.49
C ALA A 42 5.97 4.49 -12.60
N TRP A 43 6.23 3.62 -11.63
CA TRP A 43 5.18 2.99 -10.84
C TRP A 43 4.28 3.97 -10.09
N GLY A 44 4.84 5.06 -9.56
CA GLY A 44 4.03 6.11 -8.92
C GLY A 44 2.98 6.70 -9.87
N LYS A 45 3.32 6.92 -11.14
CA LYS A 45 2.35 7.40 -12.15
C LYS A 45 1.30 6.34 -12.49
N VAL A 46 1.68 5.06 -12.51
CA VAL A 46 0.74 3.96 -12.69
C VAL A 46 -0.29 3.92 -11.56
N CYS A 47 0.11 4.28 -10.33
CA CYS A 47 -0.76 4.28 -9.17
C CYS A 47 -1.74 5.46 -9.10
N HIS A 48 -1.57 6.48 -9.93
CA HIS A 48 -2.51 7.60 -9.95
C HIS A 48 -3.92 7.14 -10.37
N PRO A 49 -4.98 7.86 -9.93
CA PRO A 49 -6.32 7.69 -10.44
C PRO A 49 -6.40 7.81 -11.97
N LEU A 50 -7.44 7.21 -12.55
CA LEU A 50 -7.69 7.25 -13.99
C LEU A 50 -7.90 8.69 -14.47
N GLU A 51 -8.54 9.55 -13.67
CA GLU A 51 -8.74 10.97 -14.02
C GLU A 51 -7.41 11.75 -14.11
N LEU A 52 -6.36 11.27 -13.45
CA LEU A 52 -5.02 11.87 -13.46
C LEU A 52 -4.06 11.14 -14.43
N GLY A 53 -4.58 10.29 -15.31
CA GLY A 53 -3.81 9.56 -16.33
C GLY A 53 -3.03 8.35 -15.81
N GLY A 54 -3.36 7.85 -14.61
CA GLY A 54 -2.83 6.59 -14.08
C GLY A 54 -3.73 5.40 -14.41
N LEU A 55 -3.41 4.23 -13.82
CA LEU A 55 -4.20 3.00 -13.96
C LEU A 55 -5.11 2.71 -12.76
N GLY A 56 -5.16 3.61 -11.76
CA GLY A 56 -5.97 3.43 -10.55
C GLY A 56 -5.48 2.31 -9.62
N ILE A 57 -4.25 1.83 -9.80
CA ILE A 57 -3.68 0.78 -8.95
C ILE A 57 -3.26 1.40 -7.60
N SER A 58 -3.83 0.96 -6.49
CA SER A 58 -3.49 1.53 -5.19
C SER A 58 -2.00 1.33 -4.84
N SER A 59 -1.33 2.44 -4.52
CA SER A 59 -0.01 2.45 -3.88
C SER A 59 -0.11 1.74 -2.53
N LEU A 60 0.68 0.68 -2.32
CA LEU A 60 0.60 -0.11 -1.08
C LEU A 60 1.00 0.69 0.15
N LEU A 61 2.02 1.54 -0.01
CA LEU A 61 2.49 2.40 1.07
C LEU A 61 1.41 3.39 1.47
N GLU A 62 0.84 4.11 0.52
CA GLU A 62 -0.21 5.09 0.78
C GLU A 62 -1.48 4.44 1.33
N LEU A 63 -1.86 3.28 0.80
CA LEU A 63 -2.96 2.49 1.33
C LEU A 63 -2.70 2.09 2.78
N SER A 64 -1.50 1.62 3.12
CA SER A 64 -1.15 1.25 4.49
C SER A 64 -1.26 2.44 5.45
N TRP A 65 -0.79 3.62 5.04
CA TRP A 65 -0.96 4.85 5.82
C TRP A 65 -2.42 5.23 5.99
N ALA A 66 -3.21 5.24 4.91
CA ALA A 66 -4.62 5.60 4.97
C ALA A 66 -5.41 4.69 5.92
N LEU A 67 -5.14 3.37 5.89
CA LEU A 67 -5.80 2.40 6.77
C LEU A 67 -5.41 2.61 8.24
N ARG A 68 -4.14 2.93 8.52
CA ARG A 68 -3.68 3.22 9.89
C ARG A 68 -4.22 4.55 10.42
N MET A 69 -4.29 5.57 9.57
CA MET A 69 -4.93 6.85 9.94
C MET A 69 -6.41 6.67 10.26
N ARG A 70 -7.13 5.86 9.45
CA ARG A 70 -8.50 5.47 9.75
C ARG A 70 -8.60 4.75 11.10
N TRP A 71 -7.65 3.88 11.43
CA TRP A 71 -7.65 3.20 12.71
C TRP A 71 -7.45 4.14 13.89
N LEU A 72 -6.49 5.07 13.81
CA LEU A 72 -6.30 6.10 14.83
C LEU A 72 -7.56 6.94 15.04
N TRP A 73 -8.26 7.26 13.95
CA TRP A 73 -9.55 7.93 14.03
C TRP A 73 -10.59 7.10 14.78
N LEU A 74 -10.74 5.81 14.44
CA LEU A 74 -11.68 4.91 15.10
C LEU A 74 -11.36 4.71 16.58
N GLN A 75 -10.08 4.63 16.95
CA GLN A 75 -9.64 4.57 18.34
C GLN A 75 -10.09 5.80 19.13
N LYS A 76 -10.10 6.98 18.50
CA LYS A 76 -10.57 8.23 19.13
C LYS A 76 -12.09 8.33 19.20
N THR A 77 -12.82 7.92 18.15
CA THR A 77 -14.28 8.10 18.07
C THR A 77 -15.08 6.97 18.70
N GLU A 78 -14.54 5.75 18.71
CA GLU A 78 -15.22 4.53 19.16
C GLU A 78 -14.44 3.82 20.28
N SER A 79 -14.12 4.55 21.35
CA SER A 79 -13.33 4.03 22.49
C SER A 79 -14.00 2.88 23.24
N ASN A 80 -15.32 2.69 23.09
CA ASN A 80 -16.07 1.60 23.74
C ASN A 80 -16.02 0.27 22.97
N LYS A 81 -15.24 0.17 21.90
CA LYS A 81 -15.08 -1.07 21.13
C LYS A 81 -13.94 -1.91 21.71
N PRO A 82 -14.05 -3.25 21.69
CA PRO A 82 -13.02 -4.13 22.26
C PRO A 82 -11.67 -4.06 21.53
N TRP A 83 -11.61 -3.46 20.33
CA TRP A 83 -10.38 -3.23 19.57
C TRP A 83 -9.79 -1.83 19.77
N ALA A 84 -10.40 -0.97 20.60
CA ALA A 84 -9.93 0.39 20.84
C ALA A 84 -8.53 0.42 21.46
N ASP A 85 -8.16 -0.58 22.25
CA ASP A 85 -6.86 -0.65 22.93
C ASP A 85 -5.75 -1.31 22.12
N LEU A 86 -6.01 -1.67 20.85
CA LEU A 86 -4.98 -2.28 20.00
C LEU A 86 -3.89 -1.25 19.66
N PRO A 87 -2.61 -1.52 20.01
CA PRO A 87 -1.53 -0.58 19.72
C PRO A 87 -1.24 -0.57 18.22
N ILE A 88 -1.38 0.60 17.59
CA ILE A 88 -1.02 0.80 16.18
C ILE A 88 0.13 1.79 16.08
N GLN A 89 1.23 1.34 15.48
CA GLN A 89 2.32 2.21 15.07
C GLN A 89 1.95 2.86 13.74
N VAL A 90 2.34 4.11 13.49
CA VAL A 90 2.24 4.74 12.16
C VAL A 90 3.65 4.92 11.63
N LEU A 91 3.95 4.30 10.50
CA LEU A 91 5.24 4.46 9.84
C LEU A 91 5.42 5.94 9.44
N ALA A 92 6.50 6.56 9.90
CA ALA A 92 6.83 7.93 9.53
C ALA A 92 6.93 8.05 7.99
N LYS A 93 6.33 9.10 7.44
CA LYS A 93 6.52 9.47 6.04
C LYS A 93 7.95 9.98 5.89
N ALA A 94 8.75 9.27 5.10
CA ALA A 94 10.11 9.67 4.73
C ALA A 94 10.10 10.88 3.80
#